data_AF-A0A0C3L3Z3-F1
#
_entry.id   AF-A0A0C3L3Z3-F1
#
_cell.length_a   1.000
_cell.length_b   1.000
_cell.length_c   1.000
_cell.angle_alpha   90.00
_cell.angle_beta   90.00
_cell.angle_gamma   90.00
#
_symmetry.space_group_name_H-M   'P 1'
#
loop_
_entity.id
_entity.type
_entity.pdbx_description
1 polymer ?
#
loop_
_entity_poly.entity_id
_entity_poly.type
_entity_poly.pdbx_seq_one_letter_code
_entity_poly.pdbx_strand_id
1 'polypeptide(L)'
;PAGKVNGHVDIPDGGTSTGKLLPRERFSYWCFDLLFLICSDVVREHEELRKRVAALVLPSLLSRCHSVLANYVADARLRGNLPFPRAQEEELIYVLRKMLELNLWNGSLWAALSAQPSKFASAQPDVELTLKGAALVADAVRRSTKAHLYHFYGVLCEIASMPGYPPSVWVEDGQQGTAVLRDARQLGRQALKEIGKEMGVEI
;
A
#
# COMPACT_ATOMS: atom_id res chain seq x y z
N PRO A 1 -14.49 -34.92 -51.12
CA PRO A 1 -13.16 -35.60 -51.22
C PRO A 1 -12.02 -34.59 -50.98
N ALA A 2 -11.29 -34.82 -49.86
CA ALA A 2 -9.91 -34.37 -49.51
C ALA A 2 -9.49 -32.92 -49.85
N GLY A 3 -9.02 -32.06 -48.93
CA GLY A 3 -8.17 -32.30 -47.77
C GLY A 3 -6.71 -31.99 -48.12
N LYS A 4 -6.18 -30.83 -47.68
CA LYS A 4 -4.79 -30.70 -47.23
C LYS A 4 -4.56 -29.40 -46.43
N VAL A 5 -4.38 -29.63 -45.14
CA VAL A 5 -3.70 -28.80 -44.14
C VAL A 5 -2.28 -28.46 -44.59
N ASN A 6 -1.85 -27.23 -44.30
CA ASN A 6 -0.51 -27.00 -43.78
C ASN A 6 -0.53 -25.76 -42.89
N GLY A 7 -0.70 -26.02 -41.60
CA GLY A 7 -0.37 -25.07 -40.55
C GLY A 7 1.15 -24.99 -40.44
N HIS A 8 1.68 -23.80 -40.60
CA HIS A 8 2.87 -23.39 -39.89
C HIS A 8 2.58 -21.98 -39.39
N VAL A 9 1.92 -21.92 -38.23
CA VAL A 9 2.00 -20.73 -37.39
C VAL A 9 3.28 -20.95 -36.61
N ASP A 10 4.34 -20.31 -37.07
CA ASP A 10 5.49 -20.02 -36.22
C ASP A 10 4.93 -19.34 -34.97
N ILE A 11 5.03 -20.02 -33.83
CA ILE A 11 4.84 -19.43 -32.52
C ILE A 11 6.22 -18.93 -32.14
N PRO A 12 6.52 -17.62 -32.26
CA PRO A 12 7.78 -17.09 -31.76
C PRO A 12 7.58 -16.81 -30.28
N ASP A 13 8.39 -17.50 -29.49
CA ASP A 13 8.96 -17.07 -28.22
C ASP A 13 8.01 -16.77 -27.06
N GLY A 14 8.21 -17.54 -25.99
CA GLY A 14 7.58 -17.39 -24.69
C GLY A 14 7.91 -16.05 -24.04
N GLY A 15 7.22 -14.99 -24.47
CA GLY A 15 7.18 -13.72 -23.77
C GLY A 15 6.32 -13.84 -22.52
N THR A 16 6.90 -13.55 -21.36
CA THR A 16 6.15 -13.26 -20.13
C THR A 16 5.47 -11.90 -20.24
N SER A 17 4.59 -11.73 -21.24
CA SER A 17 3.78 -10.54 -21.34
C SER A 17 2.99 -10.39 -20.04
N THR A 18 2.96 -9.18 -19.48
CA THR A 18 2.10 -8.82 -18.34
C THR A 18 0.67 -9.18 -18.72
N GLY A 19 0.20 -10.33 -18.23
CA GLY A 19 -1.05 -10.89 -18.71
C GLY A 19 -2.19 -9.90 -18.45
N LYS A 20 -3.04 -9.72 -19.46
CA LYS A 20 -4.12 -8.74 -19.47
C LYS A 20 -5.03 -8.90 -18.24
N LEU A 21 -5.09 -7.88 -17.40
CA LEU A 21 -5.98 -7.86 -16.23
C LEU A 21 -7.43 -8.11 -16.67
N LEU A 22 -8.09 -9.04 -15.98
CA LEU A 22 -9.50 -9.31 -16.22
C LEU A 22 -10.34 -8.07 -15.87
N PRO A 23 -11.50 -7.83 -16.52
CA PRO A 23 -12.33 -6.66 -16.24
C PRO A 23 -12.65 -6.45 -14.75
N ARG A 24 -12.88 -7.56 -14.02
CA ARG A 24 -13.14 -7.54 -12.58
C ARG A 24 -11.93 -7.10 -11.75
N GLU A 25 -10.72 -7.50 -12.15
CA GLU A 25 -9.48 -7.11 -11.46
C GLU A 25 -9.20 -5.62 -11.67
N ARG A 26 -9.40 -5.13 -12.89
CA ARG A 26 -9.27 -3.69 -13.21
C ARG A 26 -10.23 -2.84 -12.40
N PHE A 27 -11.48 -3.27 -12.29
CA PHE A 27 -12.46 -2.58 -11.47
C PHE A 27 -12.06 -2.56 -9.99
N SER A 28 -11.55 -3.68 -9.46
CA SER A 28 -11.05 -3.76 -8.09
C SER A 28 -9.91 -2.78 -7.83
N TYR A 29 -8.91 -2.73 -8.71
CA TYR A 29 -7.80 -1.77 -8.58
C TYR A 29 -8.27 -0.33 -8.71
N TRP A 30 -9.23 -0.04 -9.60
CA TRP A 30 -9.81 1.29 -9.73
C TRP A 30 -10.54 1.74 -8.45
N CYS A 31 -11.31 0.85 -7.82
CA CYS A 31 -11.91 1.13 -6.53
C CYS A 31 -10.86 1.37 -5.44
N PHE A 32 -9.76 0.61 -5.46
CA PHE A 32 -8.67 0.77 -4.50
C PHE A 32 -7.94 2.11 -4.70
N ASP A 33 -7.63 2.47 -5.95
CA ASP A 33 -7.08 3.77 -6.33
C ASP A 33 -7.95 4.92 -5.80
N LEU A 34 -9.28 4.78 -5.91
CA LEU A 34 -10.22 5.78 -5.40
C LEU A 34 -10.14 5.90 -3.87
N LEU A 35 -10.01 4.78 -3.14
CA LEU A 35 -9.82 4.82 -1.68
C LEU A 35 -8.52 5.54 -1.30
N PHE A 36 -7.42 5.25 -1.99
CA PHE A 36 -6.15 5.94 -1.79
C PHE A 36 -6.27 7.44 -2.11
N LEU A 37 -6.92 7.79 -3.21
CA LEU A 37 -7.14 9.18 -3.61
C LEU A 37 -7.98 9.96 -2.59
N ILE A 38 -9.07 9.36 -2.09
CA ILE A 38 -9.93 9.98 -1.07
C ILE A 38 -9.15 10.26 0.22
N CYS A 39 -8.27 9.35 0.62
CA CYS A 39 -7.48 9.49 1.84
C CYS A 39 -6.24 10.39 1.68
N SER A 40 -5.89 10.75 0.43
CA SER A 40 -4.70 11.51 0.08
C SER A 40 -4.91 13.03 0.18
N ASP A 41 -3.86 13.77 0.51
CA ASP A 41 -3.84 15.23 0.60
C ASP A 41 -3.58 15.95 -0.75
N VAL A 42 -3.55 15.20 -1.86
CA VAL A 42 -3.24 15.73 -3.20
C VAL A 42 -4.25 16.77 -3.69
N VAL A 43 -5.55 16.59 -3.41
CA VAL A 43 -6.60 17.49 -3.90
C VAL A 43 -7.05 18.45 -2.80
N ARG A 44 -6.59 19.71 -2.89
CA ARG A 44 -6.74 20.72 -1.82
C ARG A 44 -8.03 21.56 -1.81
N GLU A 45 -8.91 21.37 -2.78
CA GLU A 45 -10.21 22.05 -2.75
C GLU A 45 -11.11 21.47 -1.64
N HIS A 46 -11.96 22.29 -1.03
CA HIS A 46 -12.91 21.84 0.00
C HIS A 46 -12.27 20.96 1.10
N GLU A 47 -11.09 21.34 1.59
CA GLU A 47 -10.26 20.50 2.47
C GLU A 47 -11.05 19.95 3.67
N GLU A 48 -11.88 20.77 4.32
CA GLU A 48 -12.65 20.34 5.49
C GLU A 48 -13.58 19.17 5.17
N LEU A 49 -14.29 19.21 4.03
CA LEU A 49 -15.17 18.13 3.61
C LEU A 49 -14.36 16.89 3.25
N ARG A 50 -13.22 17.07 2.56
CA ARG A 50 -12.35 15.95 2.18
C ARG A 50 -11.71 15.27 3.38
N LYS A 51 -11.19 16.03 4.36
CA LYS A 51 -10.65 15.49 5.62
C LYS A 51 -11.69 14.65 6.36
N ARG A 52 -12.94 15.11 6.42
CA ARG A 52 -14.05 14.37 7.03
C ARG A 52 -14.33 13.07 6.31
N VAL A 53 -14.45 13.10 4.99
CA VAL A 53 -14.66 11.88 4.19
C VAL A 53 -13.48 10.92 4.31
N ALA A 54 -12.25 11.43 4.23
CA ALA A 54 -11.02 10.66 4.42
C ALA A 54 -11.01 9.95 5.77
N ALA A 55 -11.32 10.64 6.88
CA ALA A 55 -11.35 10.04 8.21
C ALA A 55 -12.39 8.90 8.34
N LEU A 56 -13.52 8.99 7.62
CA LEU A 56 -14.54 7.93 7.60
C LEU A 56 -14.16 6.74 6.72
N VAL A 57 -13.45 6.99 5.62
CA VAL A 57 -13.06 5.96 4.63
C VAL A 57 -11.77 5.24 5.03
N LEU A 58 -10.87 5.93 5.75
CA LEU A 58 -9.55 5.43 6.11
C LEU A 58 -9.57 4.05 6.80
N PRO A 59 -10.47 3.72 7.75
CA PRO A 59 -10.53 2.38 8.33
C PRO A 59 -10.73 1.27 7.30
N SER A 60 -11.55 1.51 6.27
CA SER A 60 -11.79 0.55 5.18
C SER A 60 -10.55 0.37 4.31
N LEU A 61 -9.85 1.46 3.99
CA LEU A 61 -8.57 1.41 3.27
C LEU A 61 -7.54 0.59 4.07
N LEU A 62 -7.37 0.90 5.36
CA LEU A 62 -6.42 0.20 6.23
C LEU A 62 -6.77 -1.27 6.39
N SER A 63 -8.05 -1.62 6.59
CA SER A 63 -8.49 -3.02 6.68
C SER A 63 -8.16 -3.82 5.41
N ARG A 64 -8.35 -3.21 4.23
CA ARG A 64 -8.00 -3.85 2.95
C ARG A 64 -6.50 -4.04 2.81
N CYS A 65 -5.70 -3.01 3.09
CA CYS A 65 -4.24 -3.10 3.08
C CYS A 65 -3.74 -4.16 4.07
N HIS A 66 -4.26 -4.16 5.30
CA HIS A 66 -3.93 -5.14 6.33
C HIS A 66 -4.17 -6.56 5.83
N SER A 67 -5.34 -6.82 5.25
CA SER A 67 -5.69 -8.14 4.74
C SER A 67 -4.69 -8.63 3.69
N VAL A 68 -4.27 -7.76 2.76
CA VAL A 68 -3.27 -8.12 1.74
C VAL A 68 -1.92 -8.44 2.38
N LEU A 69 -1.41 -7.53 3.23
CA LEU A 69 -0.08 -7.67 3.84
C LEU A 69 -0.02 -8.87 4.80
N ALA A 70 -1.01 -9.03 5.67
CA ALA A 70 -1.05 -10.10 6.66
C ALA A 70 -1.25 -11.48 6.02
N ASN A 71 -2.12 -11.58 5.00
CA ASN A 71 -2.29 -12.84 4.26
C ASN A 71 -1.01 -13.24 3.56
N TYR A 72 -0.30 -12.30 2.94
CA TYR A 72 1.01 -12.59 2.36
C TYR A 72 2.00 -13.14 3.40
N VAL A 73 2.11 -12.49 4.56
CA VAL A 73 3.03 -12.92 5.62
C VAL A 73 2.65 -14.30 6.18
N ALA A 74 1.36 -14.55 6.40
CA ALA A 74 0.87 -15.85 6.83
C ALA A 74 1.19 -16.94 5.80
N ASP A 75 0.87 -16.70 4.54
CA ASP A 75 1.11 -17.66 3.46
C ASP A 75 2.60 -17.91 3.22
N ALA A 76 3.45 -16.87 3.26
CA ALA A 76 4.88 -17.01 3.01
C ALA A 76 5.56 -17.92 4.03
N ARG A 77 5.12 -17.87 5.29
CA ARG A 77 5.60 -18.76 6.34
C ARG A 77 5.23 -20.23 6.09
N LEU A 78 4.10 -20.47 5.44
CA LEU A 78 3.60 -21.83 5.17
C LEU A 78 4.12 -22.40 3.85
N ARG A 79 4.32 -21.56 2.84
CA ARG A 79 4.67 -21.97 1.47
C ARG A 79 6.14 -22.31 1.27
N GLY A 80 7.04 -21.81 2.11
CA GLY A 80 8.48 -21.98 1.91
C GLY A 80 8.93 -21.34 0.58
N ASN A 81 9.43 -22.16 -0.34
CA ASN A 81 9.92 -21.71 -1.66
C ASN A 81 8.88 -21.85 -2.79
N LEU A 82 7.62 -22.18 -2.50
CA LEU A 82 6.58 -22.25 -3.53
C LEU A 82 6.23 -20.84 -4.04
N PRO A 83 6.13 -20.63 -5.36
CA PRO A 83 5.76 -19.34 -5.91
C PRO A 83 4.33 -18.96 -5.51
N PHE A 84 4.08 -17.67 -5.35
CA PHE A 84 2.74 -17.16 -5.09
C PHE A 84 1.93 -17.10 -6.39
N PRO A 85 0.60 -17.16 -6.31
CA PRO A 85 -0.25 -16.79 -7.44
C PRO A 85 0.07 -15.37 -7.88
N ARG A 86 0.28 -15.17 -9.19
CA ARG A 86 0.60 -13.86 -9.80
C ARG A 86 -0.25 -12.71 -9.25
N ALA A 87 -1.57 -12.91 -9.16
CA ALA A 87 -2.50 -11.88 -8.69
C ALA A 87 -2.20 -11.41 -7.25
N GLN A 88 -1.73 -12.31 -6.38
CA GLN A 88 -1.36 -11.97 -5.00
C GLN A 88 -0.03 -11.20 -4.95
N GLU A 89 0.94 -11.60 -5.78
CA GLU A 89 2.21 -10.89 -5.90
C GLU A 89 2.01 -9.46 -6.41
N GLU A 90 1.22 -9.30 -7.48
CA GLU A 90 0.88 -8.00 -8.04
C GLU A 90 0.12 -7.13 -7.03
N GLU A 91 -0.85 -7.70 -6.32
CA GLU A 91 -1.63 -6.97 -5.32
C GLU A 91 -0.75 -6.51 -4.14
N LEU A 92 0.15 -7.36 -3.65
CA LEU A 92 1.09 -7.01 -2.59
C LEU A 92 1.98 -5.83 -2.99
N ILE A 93 2.61 -5.92 -4.16
CA ILE A 93 3.50 -4.87 -4.68
C ILE A 93 2.71 -3.59 -4.90
N TYR A 94 1.50 -3.68 -5.46
CA TYR A 94 0.61 -2.55 -5.65
C TYR A 94 0.30 -1.85 -4.32
N VAL A 95 -0.11 -2.59 -3.28
CA VAL A 95 -0.43 -2.01 -1.96
C VAL A 95 0.77 -1.34 -1.32
N LEU A 96 1.93 -2.00 -1.30
CA LEU A 96 3.15 -1.45 -0.72
C LEU A 96 3.57 -0.14 -1.41
N ARG A 97 3.49 -0.09 -2.74
CA ARG A 97 3.76 1.13 -3.50
C ARG A 97 2.78 2.24 -3.18
N LYS A 98 1.48 1.96 -3.22
CA LYS A 98 0.45 2.96 -2.92
C LYS A 98 0.56 3.50 -1.50
N MET A 99 0.92 2.65 -0.53
CA MET A 99 1.18 3.09 0.84
C MET A 99 2.39 4.04 0.94
N LEU A 100 3.46 3.78 0.20
CA LEU A 100 4.63 4.68 0.16
C LEU A 100 4.29 6.05 -0.44
N GLU A 101 3.54 6.04 -1.54
CA GLU A 101 3.10 7.24 -2.26
C GLU A 101 2.05 8.05 -1.47
N LEU A 102 1.25 7.39 -0.62
CA LEU A 102 0.20 8.03 0.16
C LEU A 102 0.77 9.02 1.19
N ASN A 103 0.22 10.22 1.18
CA ASN A 103 0.28 11.18 2.28
C ASN A 103 -1.15 11.39 2.76
N LEU A 104 -1.42 11.04 4.00
CA LEU A 104 -2.71 11.32 4.63
C LEU A 104 -2.82 12.81 4.91
N TRP A 105 -4.06 13.29 4.97
CA TRP A 105 -4.33 14.55 5.64
C TRP A 105 -3.87 14.48 7.10
N ASN A 106 -3.30 15.59 7.57
CA ASN A 106 -2.76 15.68 8.93
C ASN A 106 -3.83 15.27 9.96
N GLY A 107 -3.47 14.27 10.74
CA GLY A 107 -4.26 13.60 11.76
C GLY A 107 -5.58 12.97 11.34
N SER A 108 -5.76 12.66 10.05
CA SER A 108 -6.89 11.83 9.63
C SER A 108 -6.91 10.46 10.31
N LEU A 109 -5.76 9.85 10.59
CA LEU A 109 -5.73 8.58 11.34
C LEU A 109 -6.19 8.76 12.78
N TRP A 110 -5.71 9.80 13.45
CA TRP A 110 -6.16 10.15 14.80
C TRP A 110 -7.69 10.33 14.85
N ALA A 111 -8.24 11.10 13.91
CA ALA A 111 -9.68 11.33 13.81
C ALA A 111 -10.44 10.02 13.50
N ALA A 112 -9.95 9.19 12.58
CA ALA A 112 -10.59 7.92 12.20
C ALA A 112 -10.73 6.95 13.38
N LEU A 113 -9.79 6.97 14.33
CA LEU A 113 -9.80 6.12 15.53
C LEU A 113 -10.55 6.73 16.72
N SER A 114 -11.03 7.96 16.59
CA SER A 114 -11.75 8.67 17.64
C SER A 114 -13.24 8.28 17.70
N ALA A 115 -13.93 8.65 18.77
CA ALA A 115 -15.37 8.43 18.91
C ALA A 115 -16.21 9.25 17.92
N GLN A 116 -15.69 10.36 17.38
CA GLN A 116 -16.41 11.25 16.47
C GLN A 116 -15.53 11.67 15.28
N PRO A 117 -15.25 10.76 14.32
CA PRO A 117 -14.30 11.01 13.23
C PRO A 117 -14.60 12.26 12.42
N SER A 118 -15.88 12.49 12.09
CA SER A 118 -16.31 13.68 11.34
C SER A 118 -16.01 15.00 12.08
N LYS A 119 -16.14 15.04 13.40
CA LYS A 119 -15.91 16.26 14.19
C LYS A 119 -14.42 16.54 14.28
N PHE A 120 -13.65 15.50 14.61
CA PHE A 120 -12.22 15.61 14.85
C PHE A 120 -11.38 15.70 13.57
N ALA A 121 -11.93 15.33 12.41
CA ALA A 121 -11.26 15.56 11.13
C ALA A 121 -11.19 17.05 10.75
N SER A 122 -12.14 17.87 11.21
CA SER A 122 -12.16 19.31 10.95
C SER A 122 -11.35 20.10 11.98
N ALA A 123 -11.50 19.77 13.26
CA ALA A 123 -10.77 20.43 14.34
C ALA A 123 -10.27 19.39 15.33
N GLN A 124 -8.95 19.27 15.43
CA GLN A 124 -8.31 18.37 16.38
C GLN A 124 -8.08 19.08 17.70
N PRO A 125 -8.23 18.37 18.84
CA PRO A 125 -7.75 18.90 20.10
C PRO A 125 -6.22 19.03 20.06
N ASP A 126 -5.70 19.97 20.81
CA ASP A 126 -4.26 20.12 21.02
C ASP A 126 -3.66 18.83 21.58
N VAL A 127 -2.37 18.64 21.31
CA VAL A 127 -1.63 17.50 21.85
C VAL A 127 -1.58 17.62 23.36
N GLU A 128 -2.08 16.60 24.05
CA GLU A 128 -2.10 16.59 25.52
C GLU A 128 -0.67 16.38 26.06
N LEU A 129 -0.04 17.46 26.51
CA LEU A 129 1.34 17.45 27.01
C LEU A 129 1.52 16.76 28.36
N THR A 130 0.41 16.39 29.02
CA THR A 130 0.45 15.59 30.26
C THR A 130 0.77 14.12 29.97
N LEU A 131 0.61 13.67 28.72
CA LEU A 131 0.96 12.32 28.27
C LEU A 131 2.48 12.09 28.42
N LYS A 132 2.84 10.96 29.01
CA LYS A 132 4.24 10.60 29.24
C LYS A 132 4.77 9.67 28.16
N GLY A 133 6.00 9.93 27.71
CA GLY A 133 6.83 9.02 26.92
C GLY A 133 6.12 8.42 25.70
N ALA A 134 5.93 7.10 25.69
CA ALA A 134 5.37 6.35 24.57
C ALA A 134 3.94 6.78 24.18
N ALA A 135 3.13 7.23 25.13
CA ALA A 135 1.77 7.68 24.82
C ALA A 135 1.76 8.99 24.03
N LEU A 136 2.67 9.90 24.37
CA LEU A 136 2.86 11.16 23.62
C LEU A 136 3.36 10.89 22.21
N VAL A 137 4.33 9.99 22.06
CA VAL A 137 4.84 9.57 20.74
C VAL A 137 3.74 8.91 19.91
N ALA A 138 2.95 8.00 20.50
CA ALA A 138 1.85 7.36 19.81
C ALA A 138 0.77 8.35 19.36
N ASP A 139 0.47 9.37 20.17
CA ASP A 139 -0.46 10.44 19.79
C ASP A 139 0.08 11.26 18.61
N ALA A 140 1.34 11.71 18.69
CA ALA A 140 2.01 12.46 17.63
C ALA A 140 2.08 11.67 16.31
N VAL A 141 2.44 10.39 16.39
CA VAL A 141 2.51 9.48 15.23
C VAL A 141 1.15 9.31 14.57
N ARG A 142 0.06 9.20 15.34
CA ARG A 142 -1.31 9.11 14.76
C ARG A 142 -1.74 10.40 14.06
N ARG A 143 -1.10 11.53 14.39
CA ARG A 143 -1.34 12.82 13.76
C ARG A 143 -0.51 13.05 12.49
N SER A 144 0.54 12.26 12.28
CA SER A 144 1.39 12.33 11.09
C SER A 144 0.62 12.13 9.76
N THR A 145 1.14 12.72 8.68
CA THR A 145 0.71 12.43 7.30
C THR A 145 1.15 11.04 6.82
N LYS A 146 2.13 10.43 7.49
CA LYS A 146 2.61 9.05 7.27
C LYS A 146 2.12 8.07 8.33
N ALA A 147 1.10 8.45 9.10
CA ALA A 147 0.57 7.65 10.21
C ALA A 147 0.17 6.20 9.81
N HIS A 148 -0.27 5.99 8.56
CA HIS A 148 -0.56 4.65 8.04
C HIS A 148 0.68 3.74 8.01
N LEU A 149 1.88 4.26 7.75
CA LEU A 149 3.10 3.45 7.75
C LEU A 149 3.39 2.91 9.16
N TYR A 150 3.22 3.75 10.20
CA TYR A 150 3.34 3.30 11.59
C TYR A 150 2.25 2.31 11.97
N HIS A 151 1.02 2.49 11.48
CA HIS A 151 -0.06 1.53 11.69
C HIS A 151 0.32 0.12 11.19
N PHE A 152 1.10 0.04 10.11
CA PHE A 152 1.59 -1.21 9.53
C PHE A 152 3.04 -1.57 9.94
N TYR A 153 3.63 -0.90 10.92
CA TYR A 153 5.05 -1.09 11.25
C TYR A 153 5.42 -2.56 11.50
N GLY A 154 4.62 -3.28 12.28
CA GLY A 154 4.85 -4.70 12.58
C GLY A 154 4.91 -5.57 11.31
N VAL A 155 3.88 -5.48 10.46
CA VAL A 155 3.82 -6.28 9.23
C VAL A 155 4.89 -5.87 8.22
N LEU A 156 5.27 -4.58 8.17
CA LEU A 156 6.37 -4.09 7.33
C LEU A 156 7.72 -4.68 7.77
N CYS A 157 7.97 -4.77 9.08
CA CYS A 157 9.15 -5.45 9.62
C CYS A 157 9.18 -6.93 9.23
N GLU A 158 8.04 -7.62 9.29
CA GLU A 158 7.94 -9.03 8.88
C GLU A 158 8.24 -9.20 7.38
N ILE A 159 7.67 -8.36 6.52
CA ILE A 159 7.94 -8.38 5.08
C ILE A 159 9.42 -8.07 4.77
N ALA A 160 10.01 -7.08 5.45
CA ALA A 160 11.39 -6.66 5.23
C ALA A 160 12.45 -7.68 5.69
N SER A 161 12.10 -8.52 6.67
CA SER A 161 12.96 -9.55 7.27
C SER A 161 12.72 -10.95 6.72
N MET A 162 11.67 -11.16 5.92
CA MET A 162 11.29 -12.47 5.41
C MET A 162 12.40 -13.10 4.56
N PRO A 163 12.82 -14.35 4.85
CA PRO A 163 13.80 -15.07 4.04
C PRO A 163 13.16 -15.57 2.73
N GLY A 164 13.98 -15.84 1.71
CA GLY A 164 13.53 -16.37 0.41
C GLY A 164 13.47 -15.33 -0.71
N TYR A 165 12.88 -15.70 -1.85
CA TYR A 165 12.69 -14.80 -3.00
C TYR A 165 11.44 -13.95 -2.78
N PRO A 166 11.57 -12.63 -2.59
CA PRO A 166 10.40 -11.78 -2.43
C PRO A 166 9.62 -11.71 -3.76
N PRO A 167 8.28 -11.60 -3.70
CA PRO A 167 7.48 -11.22 -4.86
C PRO A 167 8.08 -9.99 -5.53
N SER A 168 8.16 -10.01 -6.85
CA SER A 168 8.74 -8.92 -7.61
C SER A 168 7.95 -8.67 -8.89
N VAL A 169 7.77 -7.39 -9.22
CA VAL A 169 7.02 -6.97 -10.41
C VAL A 169 7.82 -5.89 -11.12
N TRP A 170 7.84 -5.98 -12.45
CA TRP A 170 8.35 -4.92 -13.31
C TRP A 170 7.36 -3.76 -13.32
N VAL A 171 7.82 -2.61 -12.84
CA VAL A 171 7.01 -1.39 -12.79
C VAL A 171 7.64 -0.37 -13.74
N GLU A 172 6.85 0.20 -14.64
CA GLU A 172 7.30 1.32 -15.47
C GLU A 172 7.57 2.55 -14.59
N ASP A 173 8.81 3.04 -14.61
CA ASP A 173 9.15 4.27 -13.91
C ASP A 173 8.69 5.48 -14.74
N GLY A 174 7.68 6.19 -14.24
CA GLY A 174 7.00 7.28 -14.95
C GLY A 174 7.90 8.48 -15.30
N GLN A 175 9.13 8.53 -14.79
CA GLN A 175 10.10 9.58 -15.10
C GLN A 175 11.10 9.21 -16.21
N GLN A 176 11.33 7.92 -16.50
CA GLN A 176 12.38 7.50 -17.45
C GLN A 176 11.94 6.46 -18.48
N GLY A 177 10.70 5.95 -18.41
CA GLY A 177 10.22 4.90 -19.32
C GLY A 177 10.98 3.57 -19.20
N THR A 178 11.83 3.44 -18.17
CA THR A 178 12.56 2.22 -17.85
C THR A 178 11.72 1.40 -16.88
N ALA A 179 11.51 0.12 -17.20
CA ALA A 179 10.88 -0.81 -16.26
C ALA A 179 11.89 -1.13 -15.15
N VAL A 180 11.52 -0.84 -13.90
CA VAL A 180 12.33 -1.15 -12.72
C VAL A 180 11.70 -2.34 -12.01
N LEU A 181 12.50 -3.37 -11.73
CA LEU A 181 12.08 -4.49 -10.91
C LEU A 181 11.95 -4.00 -9.45
N ARG A 182 10.74 -4.06 -8.90
CA ARG A 182 10.48 -3.74 -7.50
C ARG A 182 10.09 -5.02 -6.78
N ASP A 183 10.77 -5.30 -5.69
CA ASP A 183 10.44 -6.43 -4.82
C ASP A 183 9.80 -5.98 -3.50
N ALA A 184 8.98 -6.86 -2.92
CA ALA A 184 8.19 -6.56 -1.72
C ALA A 184 9.08 -6.22 -0.52
N ARG A 185 10.26 -6.85 -0.41
CA ARG A 185 11.21 -6.62 0.68
C ARG A 185 11.81 -5.22 0.58
N GLN A 186 12.20 -4.79 -0.62
CA GLN A 186 12.72 -3.45 -0.87
C GLN A 186 11.68 -2.38 -0.55
N LEU A 187 10.42 -2.57 -0.98
CA LEU A 187 9.34 -1.63 -0.67
C LEU A 187 9.05 -1.58 0.84
N GLY A 188 9.05 -2.73 1.52
CA GLY A 188 8.94 -2.79 2.98
C GLY A 188 10.07 -2.03 3.68
N ARG A 189 11.32 -2.22 3.26
CA ARG A 189 12.49 -1.48 3.78
C ARG A 189 12.40 0.02 3.48
N GLN A 190 11.92 0.40 2.30
CA GLN A 190 11.70 1.79 1.95
C GLN A 190 10.65 2.42 2.87
N ALA A 191 9.57 1.71 3.20
CA ALA A 191 8.55 2.19 4.12
C ALA A 191 9.10 2.41 5.54
N LEU A 192 9.92 1.46 6.01
CA LEU A 192 10.63 1.59 7.29
C LEU A 192 11.63 2.76 7.28
N LYS A 193 12.28 3.03 6.14
CA LYS A 193 13.17 4.18 5.98
C LYS A 193 12.42 5.51 6.05
N GLU A 194 11.23 5.60 5.46
CA GLU A 194 10.39 6.81 5.57
C GLU A 194 9.95 7.06 7.03
N ILE A 195 9.63 5.99 7.77
CA ILE A 195 9.36 6.09 9.22
C ILE A 195 10.61 6.58 9.97
N GLY A 196 11.79 6.04 9.67
CA GLY A 196 13.05 6.46 10.28
C GLY A 196 13.34 7.95 10.06
N LYS A 197 13.21 8.42 8.82
CA LYS A 197 13.39 9.83 8.45
C LYS A 197 12.49 10.76 9.24
N GLU A 198 11.22 10.41 9.41
CA GLU A 198 10.26 11.23 10.16
C GLU A 198 10.58 11.26 11.66
N MET A 199 11.11 10.18 12.22
CA MET A 199 11.60 10.15 13.61
C MET A 199 12.97 10.83 13.80
N GLY A 200 13.58 11.37 12.74
CA GLY A 200 14.92 11.97 12.79
C GLY A 200 16.05 10.95 12.91
N VAL A 201 15.79 9.68 12.60
CA VAL A 201 16.78 8.60 12.57
C VAL A 201 17.18 8.37 11.11
N GLU A 202 18.39 8.79 10.73
CA GLU A 202 18.93 8.44 9.41
C GLU A 202 19.36 6.96 9.41
N ILE A 203 18.70 6.16 8.55
CA ILE A 203 18.95 4.72 8.33
C ILE A 203 19.35 4.48 6.87
#